data_AF-A0A957VK57-F1
#
_entry.id   AF-A0A957VK57-F1
#
_cell.length_a   1.000
_cell.length_b   1.000
_cell.length_c   1.000
_cell.angle_alpha   90.00
_cell.angle_beta   90.00
_cell.angle_gamma   90.00
#
_symmetry.space_group_name_H-M   'P 1'
#
loop_
_entity.id
_entity.type
_entity.pdbx_description
1 polymer ?
#
loop_
_entity_poly.entity_id
_entity_poly.type
_entity_poly.pdbx_seq_one_letter_code
_entity_poly.pdbx_strand_id
1 'polypeptide(L)'
;EDFFAMLDRLLMMAGNDPQVAPFLELRQNLLDMTDAGAVVKAREAKARALLERIDEQSTRGDVLDILIEAWADPEDGEALGSTLVAALSSAIDYQFLVDLAARIDAAEGEQKEKLEELRDLLVSLQEQQRQARASMSQQSQAILQEVLQAGDPKAKLREFADYLDEGFLSLLAGNIQAARQKNATAAVQRLTAIYEAALEILQESMPEDLRLLNQLLSAPDTNAARALLKENRDMVNRDFLEAVSQLETEMRNSNRIDLADRLKTLRGQIALML
;
A
#
# COMPACT_ATOMS: atom_id res chain seq x y z
N GLU A 1 -8.68 -8.42 22.73
CA GLU A 1 -8.79 -7.85 21.37
C GLU A 1 -7.75 -6.76 21.13
N ASP A 2 -7.54 -5.83 22.07
CA ASP A 2 -6.54 -4.75 21.96
C ASP A 2 -5.12 -5.21 21.60
N PHE A 3 -4.69 -6.38 22.08
CA PHE A 3 -3.41 -6.96 21.69
C PHE A 3 -3.33 -7.27 20.19
N PHE A 4 -4.41 -7.79 19.59
CA PHE A 4 -4.47 -8.03 18.14
C PHE A 4 -4.42 -6.70 17.38
N ALA A 5 -5.16 -5.68 17.83
CA ALA A 5 -5.11 -4.36 17.20
C ALA A 5 -3.70 -3.73 17.27
N MET A 6 -2.99 -3.90 18.39
CA MET A 6 -1.61 -3.44 18.54
C MET A 6 -0.64 -4.22 17.67
N LEU A 7 -0.80 -5.56 17.62
CA LEU A 7 -0.01 -6.43 16.76
C LEU A 7 -0.22 -6.06 15.29
N ASP A 8 -1.46 -5.87 14.85
CA ASP A 8 -1.80 -5.48 13.47
C ASP A 8 -1.19 -4.12 13.10
N ARG A 9 -1.19 -3.16 14.02
CA ARG A 9 -0.53 -1.87 13.81
C ARG A 9 0.99 -2.02 13.66
N LEU A 10 1.62 -2.89 14.45
CA LEU A 10 3.06 -3.16 14.33
C LEU A 10 3.40 -3.87 13.02
N LEU A 11 2.59 -4.86 12.63
CA LEU A 11 2.72 -5.57 11.35
C LEU A 11 2.58 -4.60 10.17
N MET A 12 1.59 -3.68 10.20
CA MET A 12 1.43 -2.65 9.17
C MET A 12 2.61 -1.68 9.08
N MET A 13 3.17 -1.26 10.22
CA MET A 13 4.34 -0.37 10.24
C MET A 13 5.61 -1.04 9.75
N ALA A 14 5.77 -2.34 10.02
CA ALA A 14 6.94 -3.10 9.59
C ALA A 14 6.91 -3.46 8.09
N GLY A 15 5.74 -3.40 7.45
CA GLY A 15 5.60 -3.62 6.01
C GLY A 15 6.13 -5.00 5.58
N ASN A 16 7.05 -5.02 4.62
CA ASN A 16 7.64 -6.24 4.05
C ASN A 16 8.94 -6.68 4.75
N ASP A 17 9.20 -6.22 5.98
CA ASP A 17 10.40 -6.63 6.71
C ASP A 17 10.38 -8.16 6.97
N PRO A 18 11.44 -8.92 6.61
CA PRO A 18 11.54 -10.35 6.87
C PRO A 18 11.39 -10.73 8.35
N GLN A 19 11.67 -9.80 9.28
CA GLN A 19 11.51 -9.99 10.72
C GLN A 19 10.05 -10.04 11.18
N VAL A 20 9.10 -9.81 10.28
CA VAL A 20 7.66 -9.82 10.55
C VAL A 20 7.09 -11.24 10.57
N ALA A 21 7.73 -12.20 9.90
CA ALA A 21 7.23 -13.57 9.77
C ALA A 21 6.90 -14.27 11.12
N PRO A 22 7.74 -14.19 12.17
CA PRO A 22 7.41 -14.77 13.47
C PRO A 22 6.19 -14.13 14.15
N PHE A 23 5.97 -12.82 13.91
CA PHE A 23 4.81 -12.10 14.45
C PHE A 23 3.51 -12.48 13.73
N LEU A 24 3.58 -12.77 12.42
CA LEU A 24 2.45 -13.31 11.67
C LEU A 24 2.07 -14.71 12.14
N GLU A 25 3.05 -15.58 12.40
CA GLU A 25 2.81 -16.91 12.95
C GLU A 25 2.23 -16.84 14.37
N LEU A 26 2.77 -15.97 15.22
CA LEU A 26 2.22 -15.71 16.55
C LEU A 26 0.77 -15.22 16.47
N ARG A 27 0.47 -14.28 15.57
CA ARG A 27 -0.89 -13.80 15.34
C ARG A 27 -1.82 -14.95 14.99
N GLN A 28 -1.45 -15.79 14.03
CA GLN A 28 -2.26 -16.94 13.61
C GLN A 28 -2.54 -17.88 14.78
N ASN A 29 -1.50 -18.27 15.53
CA ASN A 29 -1.64 -19.13 16.69
C ASN A 29 -2.58 -18.53 17.74
N LEU A 30 -2.48 -17.23 18.01
CA LEU A 30 -3.38 -16.56 18.94
C LEU A 30 -4.82 -16.50 18.44
N LEU A 31 -5.03 -16.32 17.13
CA LEU A 31 -6.36 -16.36 16.54
C LEU A 31 -7.03 -17.74 16.67
N ASP A 32 -6.25 -18.81 16.61
CA ASP A 32 -6.75 -20.19 16.72
C ASP A 32 -6.96 -20.65 18.17
N MET A 33 -6.11 -20.18 19.09
CA MET A 33 -6.02 -20.74 20.44
C MET A 33 -6.73 -19.92 21.52
N THR A 34 -7.26 -18.73 21.20
CA THR A 34 -7.84 -17.83 22.21
C THR A 34 -9.29 -17.45 21.90
N ASP A 35 -10.10 -17.27 22.95
CA ASP A 35 -11.48 -16.78 22.82
C ASP A 35 -11.51 -15.39 22.16
N ALA A 36 -10.56 -14.52 22.51
CA ALA A 36 -10.39 -13.22 21.86
C ALA A 36 -10.06 -13.37 20.37
N GLY A 37 -9.28 -14.38 19.99
CA GLY A 37 -8.97 -14.72 18.61
C GLY A 37 -10.20 -15.15 17.82
N ALA A 38 -11.10 -15.92 18.43
CA ALA A 38 -12.37 -16.31 17.83
C ALA A 38 -13.26 -15.08 17.55
N VAL A 39 -13.33 -14.12 18.48
CA VAL A 39 -14.07 -12.85 18.28
C VAL A 39 -13.46 -12.05 17.11
N VAL A 40 -12.13 -11.89 17.08
CA VAL A 40 -11.44 -11.20 15.98
C VAL A 40 -11.71 -11.86 14.63
N LYS A 41 -11.63 -13.20 14.55
CA LYS A 41 -11.96 -13.94 13.32
C LYS A 41 -13.40 -13.73 12.88
N ALA A 42 -14.35 -13.78 13.81
CA ALA A 42 -15.75 -13.55 13.51
C ALA A 42 -15.97 -12.13 12.95
N ARG A 43 -15.33 -11.11 13.55
CA ARG A 43 -15.37 -9.74 13.07
C ARG A 43 -14.73 -9.57 11.69
N GLU A 44 -13.56 -10.18 11.46
CA GLU A 44 -12.91 -10.18 10.13
C GLU A 44 -13.79 -10.85 9.06
N ALA A 45 -14.48 -11.93 9.41
CA ALA A 45 -15.40 -12.62 8.51
C ALA A 45 -16.63 -11.76 8.19
N LYS A 46 -17.21 -11.08 9.20
CA LYS A 46 -18.29 -10.09 9.00
C LYS A 46 -17.82 -8.97 8.06
N ALA A 47 -16.64 -8.40 8.30
CA ALA A 47 -16.08 -7.34 7.46
C ALA A 47 -15.91 -7.79 6.01
N ARG A 48 -15.36 -9.00 5.80
CA ARG A 48 -15.18 -9.59 4.46
C ARG A 48 -16.50 -9.76 3.74
N ALA A 49 -17.51 -10.33 4.40
CA ALA A 49 -18.83 -10.53 3.82
C ALA A 49 -19.51 -9.20 3.44
N LEU A 50 -19.29 -8.14 4.20
CA LEU A 50 -19.80 -6.79 3.88
C LEU A 50 -19.06 -6.19 2.68
N LEU A 51 -17.75 -6.33 2.60
CA LEU A 51 -16.95 -5.86 1.47
C LEU A 51 -17.26 -6.61 0.17
N GLU A 52 -17.55 -7.91 0.23
CA GLU A 52 -17.93 -8.73 -0.92
C GLU A 52 -19.25 -8.28 -1.59
N ARG A 53 -20.07 -7.49 -0.89
CA ARG A 53 -21.28 -6.89 -1.46
C ARG A 53 -20.98 -5.67 -2.33
N ILE A 54 -19.76 -5.14 -2.27
CA ILE A 54 -19.32 -4.00 -3.07
C ILE A 54 -18.67 -4.53 -4.35
N ASP A 55 -19.35 -4.30 -5.47
CA ASP A 55 -18.90 -4.63 -6.81
C ASP A 55 -18.64 -3.38 -7.66
N GLU A 56 -18.25 -3.55 -8.92
CA GLU A 56 -17.97 -2.44 -9.85
C GLU A 56 -19.20 -1.57 -10.17
N GLN A 57 -20.42 -2.06 -9.89
CA GLN A 57 -21.67 -1.35 -10.15
C GLN A 57 -22.19 -0.62 -8.90
N SER A 58 -21.58 -0.90 -7.74
CA SER A 58 -21.99 -0.33 -6.47
C SER A 58 -21.82 1.19 -6.47
N THR A 59 -22.89 1.87 -6.09
CA THR A 59 -22.91 3.33 -5.99
C THR A 59 -22.31 3.78 -4.66
N ARG A 60 -21.98 5.07 -4.56
CA ARG A 60 -21.57 5.68 -3.28
C ARG A 60 -22.62 5.46 -2.17
N GLY A 61 -23.90 5.52 -2.54
CA GLY A 61 -25.00 5.27 -1.61
C GLY A 61 -25.00 3.84 -1.07
N ASP A 62 -24.72 2.85 -1.93
CA ASP A 62 -24.62 1.44 -1.52
C ASP A 62 -23.48 1.22 -0.54
N VAL A 63 -22.32 1.85 -0.79
CA VAL A 63 -21.15 1.82 0.12
C VAL A 63 -21.49 2.47 1.47
N LEU A 64 -22.18 3.62 1.45
CA LEU A 64 -22.63 4.29 2.67
C LEU A 64 -23.60 3.42 3.47
N ASP A 65 -24.54 2.75 2.80
CA ASP A 65 -25.53 1.90 3.46
C ASP A 65 -24.88 0.68 4.12
N ILE A 66 -23.89 0.07 3.46
CA ILE A 66 -23.07 -1.01 4.04
C ILE A 66 -22.31 -0.52 5.28
N LEU A 67 -21.72 0.67 5.22
CA LEU A 67 -21.00 1.23 6.36
C LEU A 67 -21.93 1.53 7.54
N ILE A 68 -23.12 2.07 7.27
CA ILE A 68 -24.14 2.33 8.28
C ILE A 68 -24.63 1.02 8.91
N GLU A 69 -24.89 0.00 8.09
CA GLU A 69 -25.28 -1.33 8.56
C GLU A 69 -24.22 -1.91 9.50
N ALA A 70 -22.94 -1.80 9.11
CA ALA A 70 -21.82 -2.25 9.91
C ALA A 70 -21.72 -1.49 11.24
N TRP A 71 -21.83 -0.16 11.20
CA TRP A 71 -21.77 0.70 12.39
C TRP A 71 -22.94 0.46 13.35
N ALA A 72 -24.09 0.05 12.81
CA ALA A 72 -25.27 -0.26 13.59
C ALA A 72 -25.17 -1.62 14.32
N ASP A 73 -24.19 -2.48 14.00
CA ASP A 73 -24.00 -3.77 14.66
C ASP A 73 -23.90 -3.56 16.19
N PRO A 74 -24.75 -4.22 16.99
CA PRO A 74 -24.84 -3.99 18.43
C PRO A 74 -23.66 -4.58 19.22
N GLU A 75 -22.92 -5.52 18.65
CA GLU A 75 -21.79 -6.18 19.32
C GLU A 75 -20.46 -5.57 18.88
N ASP A 76 -20.31 -5.27 17.59
CA ASP A 76 -19.03 -4.94 16.96
C ASP A 76 -19.01 -3.60 16.20
N GLY A 77 -20.06 -2.80 16.27
CA GLY A 77 -20.30 -1.68 15.35
C GLY A 77 -19.11 -0.75 15.12
N GLU A 78 -18.50 -0.25 16.20
CA GLU A 78 -17.35 0.66 16.13
C GLU A 78 -16.10 -0.01 15.50
N ALA A 79 -15.79 -1.24 15.92
CA ALA A 79 -14.61 -1.96 15.44
C ALA A 79 -14.77 -2.46 14.00
N LEU A 80 -15.96 -2.99 13.67
CA LEU A 80 -16.32 -3.42 12.33
C LEU A 80 -16.36 -2.24 11.37
N GLY A 81 -17.01 -1.15 11.78
CA GLY A 81 -17.07 0.08 10.99
C GLY A 81 -15.70 0.69 10.76
N SER A 82 -14.85 0.79 11.79
CA SER A 82 -13.46 1.27 11.63
C SER A 82 -12.67 0.45 10.61
N THR A 83 -12.87 -0.88 10.60
CA THR A 83 -12.26 -1.78 9.62
C THR A 83 -12.72 -1.48 8.20
N LEU A 84 -14.04 -1.29 8.01
CA LEU A 84 -14.59 -0.94 6.69
C LEU A 84 -14.16 0.45 6.22
N VAL A 85 -14.11 1.45 7.12
CA VAL A 85 -13.63 2.80 6.79
C VAL A 85 -12.20 2.77 6.29
N ALA A 86 -11.33 1.98 6.92
CA ALA A 86 -9.95 1.81 6.48
C ALA A 86 -9.88 1.15 5.09
N ALA A 87 -10.67 0.11 4.84
CA ALA A 87 -10.72 -0.58 3.54
C ALA A 87 -11.31 0.29 2.42
N LEU A 88 -12.26 1.16 2.75
CA LEU A 88 -13.01 1.99 1.81
C LEU A 88 -12.52 3.44 1.77
N SER A 89 -11.33 3.72 2.32
CA SER A 89 -10.84 5.09 2.52
C SER A 89 -10.78 5.93 1.24
N SER A 90 -10.60 5.30 0.09
CA SER A 90 -10.59 5.95 -1.23
C SER A 90 -11.97 6.40 -1.71
N ALA A 91 -13.04 5.75 -1.24
CA ALA A 91 -14.43 6.06 -1.59
C ALA A 91 -15.04 7.16 -0.70
N ILE A 92 -14.42 7.46 0.45
CA ILE A 92 -14.92 8.42 1.45
C ILE A 92 -14.41 9.82 1.09
N ASP A 93 -15.06 10.41 0.08
CA ASP A 93 -14.83 11.78 -0.37
C ASP A 93 -15.71 12.80 0.40
N TYR A 94 -15.61 14.08 0.02
CA TYR A 94 -16.45 15.12 0.63
C TYR A 94 -17.95 14.88 0.39
N GLN A 95 -18.32 14.35 -0.79
CA GLN A 95 -19.71 14.10 -1.12
C GLN A 95 -20.28 12.95 -0.28
N PHE A 96 -19.47 11.96 0.08
CA PHE A 96 -19.83 10.90 1.03
C PHE A 96 -20.27 11.47 2.39
N LEU A 97 -19.57 12.48 2.90
CA LEU A 97 -19.96 13.16 4.15
C LEU A 97 -21.25 13.97 4.01
N VAL A 98 -21.49 14.56 2.84
CA VAL A 98 -22.77 15.24 2.54
C VAL A 98 -23.92 14.24 2.51
N ASP A 99 -23.72 13.08 1.90
CA ASP A 99 -24.74 12.02 1.82
C ASP A 99 -25.02 11.44 3.22
N LEU A 100 -23.99 11.26 4.06
CA LEU A 100 -24.16 10.87 5.47
C LEU A 100 -24.92 11.94 6.27
N ALA A 101 -24.64 13.23 6.06
CA ALA A 101 -25.39 14.30 6.72
C ALA A 101 -26.88 14.25 6.39
N ALA A 102 -27.25 13.94 5.14
CA ALA A 102 -28.64 13.74 4.77
C ALA A 102 -29.29 12.53 5.47
N ARG A 103 -28.53 11.44 5.70
CA ARG A 103 -28.99 10.28 6.50
C ARG A 103 -29.20 10.65 7.97
N ILE A 104 -28.32 11.46 8.54
CA ILE A 104 -28.43 11.97 9.92
C ILE A 104 -29.68 12.85 10.08
N ASP A 105 -29.94 13.74 9.13
CA ASP A 105 -31.10 14.64 9.17
C ASP A 105 -32.44 13.87 9.08
N ALA A 106 -32.43 12.70 8.42
CA ALA A 106 -33.58 11.82 8.30
C ALA A 106 -33.72 10.81 9.46
N ALA A 107 -32.72 10.67 10.32
CA ALA A 107 -32.71 9.73 11.45
C ALA A 107 -33.20 10.38 12.75
N GLU A 108 -33.71 9.55 13.65
CA GLU A 108 -34.18 9.98 14.97
C GLU A 108 -33.66 9.06 16.08
N GLY A 109 -33.63 9.56 17.31
CA GLY A 109 -33.25 8.79 18.50
C GLY A 109 -31.84 8.19 18.42
N GLU A 110 -31.70 6.95 18.90
CA GLU A 110 -30.42 6.21 18.95
C GLU A 110 -29.76 6.05 17.58
N GLN A 111 -30.56 5.92 16.51
CA GLN A 111 -30.02 5.82 15.16
C GLN A 111 -29.30 7.11 14.75
N LYS A 112 -29.86 8.27 15.10
CA LYS A 112 -29.23 9.57 14.81
C LYS A 112 -27.90 9.71 15.56
N GLU A 113 -27.89 9.34 16.85
CA GLU A 113 -26.69 9.39 17.68
C GLU A 113 -25.56 8.53 17.10
N LYS A 114 -25.85 7.28 16.71
CA LYS A 114 -24.87 6.40 16.03
C LYS A 114 -24.33 6.98 14.73
N LEU A 115 -25.19 7.61 13.91
CA LEU A 115 -24.74 8.22 12.65
C LEU A 115 -23.89 9.48 12.88
N GLU A 116 -24.15 10.24 13.94
CA GLU A 116 -23.32 11.38 14.35
C GLU A 116 -21.94 10.91 14.82
N GLU A 117 -21.86 9.82 15.59
CA GLU A 117 -20.59 9.18 15.97
C GLU A 117 -19.81 8.70 14.74
N LEU A 118 -20.48 8.05 13.79
CA LEU A 118 -19.86 7.63 12.53
C LEU A 118 -19.30 8.84 11.77
N ARG A 119 -20.05 9.94 11.67
CA ARG A 119 -19.58 11.17 11.01
C ARG A 119 -18.32 11.70 11.70
N ASP A 120 -18.31 11.74 13.02
CA ASP A 120 -17.18 12.25 13.78
C ASP A 120 -15.93 11.36 13.59
N LEU A 121 -16.11 10.04 13.53
CA LEU A 121 -15.04 9.10 13.15
C LEU A 121 -14.50 9.43 11.74
N LEU A 122 -15.38 9.54 10.74
CA LEU A 122 -14.96 9.80 9.35
C LEU A 122 -14.19 11.12 9.20
N VAL A 123 -14.67 12.18 9.86
CA VAL A 123 -14.01 13.50 9.87
C VAL A 123 -12.63 13.41 10.54
N SER A 124 -12.55 12.72 11.68
CA SER A 124 -11.28 12.55 12.40
C SER A 124 -10.24 11.81 11.56
N LEU A 125 -10.66 10.76 10.84
CA LEU A 125 -9.78 9.98 9.97
C LEU A 125 -9.33 10.78 8.75
N GLN A 126 -10.22 11.58 8.14
CA GLN A 126 -9.83 12.48 7.05
C GLN A 126 -8.84 13.55 7.53
N GLU A 127 -8.98 14.07 8.74
CA GLU A 127 -8.04 15.02 9.32
C GLU A 127 -6.68 14.36 9.60
N GLN A 128 -6.66 13.18 10.22
CA GLN A 128 -5.44 12.42 10.46
C GLN A 128 -4.69 12.11 9.16
N GLN A 129 -5.40 11.66 8.12
CA GLN A 129 -4.79 11.41 6.81
C GLN A 129 -4.23 12.69 6.18
N ARG A 130 -4.95 13.82 6.27
CA ARG A 130 -4.45 15.11 5.77
C ARG A 130 -3.19 15.54 6.50
N GLN A 131 -3.15 15.41 7.82
CA GLN A 131 -1.98 15.72 8.64
C GLN A 131 -0.80 14.80 8.32
N ALA A 132 -1.03 13.49 8.20
CA ALA A 132 0.00 12.53 7.81
C ALA A 132 0.61 12.88 6.44
N ARG A 133 -0.23 13.14 5.42
CA ARG A 133 0.24 13.55 4.09
C ARG A 133 1.00 14.88 4.12
N ALA A 134 0.52 15.86 4.88
CA ALA A 134 1.20 17.14 5.03
C ALA A 134 2.57 16.97 5.69
N SER A 135 2.67 16.15 6.73
CA SER A 135 3.92 15.83 7.43
C SER A 135 4.91 15.12 6.51
N MET A 136 4.48 14.08 5.78
CA MET A 136 5.32 13.37 4.81
C MET A 136 5.82 14.30 3.70
N SER A 137 4.95 15.19 3.19
CA SER A 137 5.36 16.17 2.18
C SER A 137 6.38 17.16 2.72
N GLN A 138 6.19 17.68 3.94
CA GLN A 138 7.15 18.58 4.59
C GLN A 138 8.49 17.89 4.82
N GLN A 139 8.48 16.64 5.26
CA GLN A 139 9.70 15.84 5.45
C GLN A 139 10.44 15.64 4.12
N SER A 140 9.73 15.26 3.06
CA SER A 140 10.31 15.11 1.72
C SER A 140 10.93 16.41 1.19
N GLN A 141 10.29 17.56 1.46
CA GLN A 141 10.82 18.88 1.10
C GLN A 141 12.10 19.21 1.87
N ALA A 142 12.13 18.93 3.17
CA ALA A 142 13.31 19.15 4.01
C ALA A 142 14.49 18.30 3.52
N ILE A 143 14.27 17.00 3.27
CA ILE A 143 15.29 16.09 2.71
C ILE A 143 15.82 16.63 1.37
N LEU A 144 14.93 17.01 0.45
CA LEU A 144 15.35 17.55 -0.84
C LEU A 144 16.19 18.82 -0.68
N GLN A 145 15.82 19.70 0.25
CA GLN A 145 16.56 20.92 0.53
C GLN A 145 17.97 20.63 1.07
N GLU A 146 18.12 19.66 1.98
CA GLU A 146 19.42 19.24 2.50
C GLU A 146 20.30 18.62 1.40
N VAL A 147 19.73 17.75 0.58
CA VAL A 147 20.42 17.12 -0.57
C VAL A 147 20.89 18.17 -1.59
N LEU A 148 20.09 19.22 -1.82
CA LEU A 148 20.46 20.34 -2.71
C LEU A 148 21.55 21.24 -2.13
N GLN A 149 21.72 21.28 -0.81
CA GLN A 149 22.78 22.07 -0.16
C GLN A 149 24.06 21.25 0.07
N ALA A 150 23.97 19.92 0.03
CA ALA A 150 25.10 19.05 0.21
C ALA A 150 26.14 19.20 -0.91
N GLY A 151 27.41 19.07 -0.54
CA GLY A 151 28.52 18.96 -1.48
C GLY A 151 28.50 17.66 -2.29
N ASP A 152 27.97 16.59 -1.69
CA ASP A 152 27.69 15.31 -2.35
C ASP A 152 26.21 14.92 -2.14
N PRO A 153 25.34 15.26 -3.11
CA PRO A 153 23.92 14.91 -3.05
C PRO A 153 23.65 13.41 -2.96
N LYS A 154 24.46 12.56 -3.59
CA LYS A 154 24.24 11.10 -3.61
C LYS A 154 24.55 10.49 -2.25
N ALA A 155 25.66 10.90 -1.62
CA ALA A 155 25.97 10.48 -0.25
C ALA A 155 24.89 10.95 0.73
N LYS A 156 24.43 12.21 0.60
CA LYS A 156 23.36 12.75 1.46
C LYS A 156 22.03 12.02 1.28
N LEU A 157 21.65 11.64 0.04
CA LEU A 157 20.46 10.82 -0.21
C LEU A 157 20.53 9.46 0.49
N ARG A 158 21.71 8.83 0.54
CA ARG A 158 21.87 7.53 1.23
C ARG A 158 21.63 7.62 2.74
N GLU A 159 21.95 8.75 3.36
CA GLU A 159 21.61 8.98 4.78
C GLU A 159 20.08 9.00 5.02
N PHE A 160 19.30 9.29 3.97
CA PHE A 160 17.84 9.34 4.01
C PHE A 160 17.18 8.18 3.25
N ALA A 161 17.89 7.07 3.01
CA ALA A 161 17.40 5.96 2.19
C ALA A 161 16.02 5.44 2.62
N ASP A 162 15.76 5.36 3.93
CA ASP A 162 14.49 4.89 4.50
C ASP A 162 13.30 5.82 4.21
N TYR A 163 13.58 7.07 3.85
CA TYR A 163 12.57 8.07 3.50
C TYR A 163 12.42 8.27 1.98
N LEU A 164 13.17 7.52 1.18
CA LEU A 164 13.00 7.53 -0.27
C LEU A 164 11.86 6.60 -0.62
N ASP A 165 10.72 7.18 -0.98
CA ASP A 165 9.52 6.45 -1.41
C ASP A 165 8.95 7.04 -2.71
N GLU A 166 7.83 6.49 -3.17
CA GLU A 166 7.12 7.01 -4.34
C GLU A 166 6.70 8.49 -4.16
N GLY A 167 6.37 8.89 -2.94
CA GLY A 167 6.00 10.27 -2.60
C GLY A 167 7.17 11.24 -2.81
N PHE A 168 8.37 10.88 -2.35
CA PHE A 168 9.59 11.64 -2.56
C PHE A 168 9.94 11.77 -4.05
N LEU A 169 9.86 10.67 -4.81
CA LEU A 169 10.10 10.67 -6.26
C LEU A 169 9.08 11.55 -7.00
N SER A 170 7.81 11.48 -6.63
CA SER A 170 6.75 12.33 -7.19
C SER A 170 6.98 13.81 -6.91
N LEU A 171 7.42 14.15 -5.69
CA LEU A 171 7.81 15.50 -5.31
C LEU A 171 8.97 16.01 -6.17
N LEU A 172 10.01 15.20 -6.38
CA LEU A 172 11.13 15.52 -7.26
C LEU A 172 10.68 15.75 -8.70
N ALA A 173 9.84 14.86 -9.25
CA ALA A 173 9.30 14.98 -10.60
C ALA A 173 8.51 16.29 -10.78
N GLY A 174 7.67 16.65 -9.80
CA GLY A 174 6.96 17.92 -9.79
C GLY A 174 7.90 19.14 -9.78
N ASN A 175 8.98 19.10 -8.99
CA ASN A 175 10.00 20.15 -8.97
C ASN A 175 10.76 20.27 -10.30
N ILE A 176 11.09 19.14 -10.95
CA ILE A 176 11.70 19.12 -12.30
C ILE A 176 10.76 19.79 -13.30
N GLN A 177 9.46 19.45 -13.29
CA GLN A 177 8.48 20.05 -14.18
C GLN A 177 8.33 21.55 -13.95
N ALA A 178 8.26 22.00 -12.69
CA ALA A 178 8.21 23.41 -12.34
C ALA A 178 9.48 24.16 -12.80
N ALA A 179 10.66 23.56 -12.67
CA ALA A 179 11.92 24.14 -13.15
C ALA A 179 11.96 24.24 -14.68
N ARG A 180 11.41 23.24 -15.40
CA ARG A 180 11.26 23.29 -16.87
C ARG A 180 10.34 24.43 -17.31
N GLN A 181 9.19 24.60 -16.67
CA GLN A 181 8.26 25.70 -16.97
C GLN A 181 8.90 27.08 -16.76
N LYS A 182 9.80 27.19 -15.78
CA LYS A 182 10.56 28.42 -15.47
C LYS A 182 11.84 28.58 -16.31
N ASN A 183 12.11 27.68 -17.26
CA ASN A 183 13.34 27.66 -18.07
C ASN A 183 14.64 27.63 -17.22
N ALA A 184 14.60 27.05 -16.02
CA ALA A 184 15.72 26.97 -15.10
C ALA A 184 16.61 25.74 -15.42
N THR A 185 17.33 25.76 -16.53
CA THR A 185 18.06 24.61 -17.08
C THR A 185 19.04 23.95 -16.08
N ALA A 186 19.79 24.75 -15.32
CA ALA A 186 20.70 24.22 -14.30
C ALA A 186 19.97 23.49 -13.16
N ALA A 187 18.80 23.99 -12.75
CA ALA A 187 17.96 23.33 -11.75
C ALA A 187 17.37 22.03 -12.29
N VAL A 188 16.92 22.00 -13.55
CA VAL A 188 16.43 20.79 -14.20
C VAL A 188 17.51 19.71 -14.22
N GLN A 189 18.74 20.05 -14.61
CA GLN A 189 19.85 19.09 -14.63
C GLN A 189 20.14 18.55 -13.24
N ARG A 190 20.27 19.43 -12.23
CA ARG A 190 20.57 19.02 -10.86
C ARG A 190 19.47 18.15 -10.26
N LEU A 191 18.21 18.52 -10.42
CA LEU A 191 17.08 17.75 -9.89
C LEU A 191 16.91 16.40 -10.60
N THR A 192 17.17 16.34 -11.92
CA THR A 192 17.17 15.06 -12.67
C THR A 192 18.25 14.12 -12.13
N ALA A 193 19.46 14.61 -11.89
CA ALA A 193 20.54 13.79 -11.34
C ALA A 193 20.22 13.27 -9.92
N ILE A 194 19.56 14.09 -9.09
CA ILE A 194 19.09 13.67 -7.76
C ILE A 194 18.00 12.59 -7.89
N TYR A 195 17.07 12.74 -8.83
CA TYR A 195 16.03 11.76 -9.10
C TYR A 195 16.60 10.41 -9.54
N GLU A 196 17.57 10.41 -10.46
CA GLU A 196 18.26 9.19 -10.89
C GLU A 196 19.02 8.52 -9.73
N ALA A 197 19.74 9.31 -8.92
CA ALA A 197 20.43 8.78 -7.75
C ALA A 197 19.48 8.19 -6.69
N ALA A 198 18.32 8.82 -6.46
CA ALA A 198 17.31 8.30 -5.55
C ALA A 198 16.72 6.97 -6.05
N LEU A 199 16.49 6.84 -7.35
CA LEU A 199 16.07 5.58 -7.97
C LEU A 199 17.11 4.47 -7.82
N GLU A 200 18.40 4.78 -8.02
CA GLU A 200 19.48 3.82 -7.81
C GLU A 200 19.50 3.32 -6.36
N ILE A 201 19.38 4.21 -5.37
CA ILE A 201 19.37 3.85 -3.95
C ILE A 201 18.16 2.97 -3.60
N LEU A 202 16.99 3.33 -4.13
CA LEU A 202 15.77 2.52 -3.99
C LEU A 202 15.93 1.11 -4.59
N GLN A 203 16.64 0.99 -5.70
CA GLN A 203 16.96 -0.32 -6.28
C GLN A 203 18.03 -1.06 -5.46
N GLU A 204 18.98 -0.37 -4.84
CA GLU A 204 19.98 -0.98 -3.95
C GLU A 204 19.33 -1.59 -2.69
N SER A 205 18.23 -1.01 -2.20
CA SER A 205 17.51 -1.50 -1.01
C SER A 205 16.43 -2.56 -1.28
N MET A 206 16.07 -2.81 -2.54
CA MET A 206 15.12 -3.88 -2.88
C MET A 206 15.70 -5.27 -2.55
N PRO A 207 14.89 -6.20 -1.98
CA PRO A 207 15.26 -7.60 -1.81
C PRO A 207 15.79 -8.20 -3.12
N GLU A 208 16.83 -9.02 -3.03
CA GLU A 208 17.51 -9.60 -4.20
C GLU A 208 16.52 -10.24 -5.17
N ASP A 209 15.56 -11.01 -4.65
CA ASP A 209 14.56 -11.75 -5.41
C ASP A 209 13.69 -10.80 -6.26
N LEU A 210 13.27 -9.68 -5.69
CA LEU A 210 12.48 -8.67 -6.39
C LEU A 210 13.30 -7.90 -7.43
N ARG A 211 14.59 -7.66 -7.17
CA ARG A 211 15.49 -7.05 -8.15
C ARG A 211 15.66 -7.94 -9.36
N LEU A 212 15.94 -9.22 -9.14
CA LEU A 212 16.07 -10.21 -10.20
C LEU A 212 14.78 -10.26 -11.03
N LEU A 213 13.62 -10.30 -10.39
CA LEU A 213 12.33 -10.31 -11.08
C LEU A 213 12.12 -9.07 -11.96
N ASN A 214 12.39 -7.87 -11.45
CA ASN A 214 12.27 -6.63 -12.24
C ASN A 214 13.23 -6.59 -13.43
N GLN A 215 14.47 -7.05 -13.26
CA GLN A 215 15.43 -7.17 -14.36
C GLN A 215 14.96 -8.16 -15.42
N LEU A 216 14.39 -9.30 -15.02
CA LEU A 216 13.85 -10.32 -15.92
C LEU A 216 12.63 -9.81 -16.70
N LEU A 217 11.75 -9.04 -16.06
CA LEU A 217 10.57 -8.44 -16.70
C LEU A 217 10.93 -7.31 -17.68
N SER A 218 12.00 -6.57 -17.35
CA SER A 218 12.53 -5.47 -18.18
C SER A 218 13.48 -5.96 -19.27
N ALA A 219 13.83 -7.25 -19.28
CA ALA A 219 14.74 -7.82 -20.26
C ALA A 219 14.16 -7.63 -21.69
N PRO A 220 15.01 -7.24 -22.66
CA PRO A 220 14.55 -6.93 -24.02
C PRO A 220 14.02 -8.17 -24.76
N ASP A 221 14.54 -9.36 -24.42
CA ASP A 221 14.12 -10.63 -25.01
C ASP A 221 14.35 -11.84 -24.07
N THR A 222 13.85 -12.99 -24.52
CA THR A 222 13.95 -14.30 -23.85
C THR A 222 15.40 -14.74 -23.62
N ASN A 223 16.34 -14.38 -24.49
CA ASN A 223 17.74 -14.79 -24.34
C ASN A 223 18.43 -13.95 -23.25
N ALA A 224 18.15 -12.65 -23.20
CA ALA A 224 18.60 -11.76 -22.13
C ALA A 224 18.06 -12.20 -20.77
N ALA A 225 16.77 -12.56 -20.69
CA ALA A 225 16.17 -13.11 -19.47
C ALA A 225 16.86 -14.43 -19.04
N ARG A 226 17.16 -15.34 -19.97
CA ARG A 226 17.90 -16.58 -19.68
C ARG A 226 19.33 -16.33 -19.22
N ALA A 227 20.00 -15.31 -19.73
CA ALA A 227 21.34 -14.95 -19.27
C ALA A 227 21.30 -14.48 -17.81
N LEU A 228 20.36 -13.59 -17.47
CA LEU A 228 20.13 -13.11 -16.11
C LEU A 228 19.80 -14.26 -15.14
N LEU A 229 18.96 -15.23 -15.54
CA LEU A 229 18.66 -16.43 -14.73
C LEU A 229 19.90 -17.31 -14.50
N LYS A 230 20.81 -17.40 -15.47
CA LYS A 230 22.05 -18.17 -15.32
C LYS A 230 23.07 -17.47 -14.43
N GLU A 231 23.15 -16.16 -14.53
CA GLU A 231 24.03 -15.33 -13.71
C GLU A 231 23.60 -15.33 -12.24
N ASN A 232 22.29 -15.42 -11.98
CA ASN A 232 21.71 -15.44 -10.64
C ASN A 232 21.22 -16.84 -10.23
N ARG A 233 21.92 -17.90 -10.66
CA ARG A 233 21.47 -19.30 -10.49
C ARG A 233 21.18 -19.67 -9.03
N ASP A 234 21.92 -19.11 -8.08
CA ASP A 234 21.77 -19.39 -6.65
C ASP A 234 20.40 -18.95 -6.09
N MET A 235 19.76 -17.99 -6.76
CA MET A 235 18.43 -17.48 -6.43
C MET A 235 17.30 -18.21 -7.17
N VAL A 236 17.64 -18.96 -8.23
CA VAL A 236 16.68 -19.75 -9.00
C VAL A 236 16.36 -21.01 -8.20
N ASN A 237 15.40 -20.91 -7.28
CA ASN A 237 14.94 -21.98 -6.41
C ASN A 237 13.41 -22.15 -6.48
N ARG A 238 12.86 -23.08 -5.69
CA ARG A 238 11.41 -23.34 -5.66
C ARG A 238 10.61 -22.17 -5.10
N ASP A 239 11.14 -21.49 -4.10
CA ASP A 239 10.46 -20.35 -3.45
C ASP A 239 10.33 -19.18 -4.42
N PHE A 240 11.39 -18.90 -5.20
CA PHE A 240 11.36 -17.90 -6.27
C PHE A 240 10.37 -18.28 -7.39
N LEU A 241 10.32 -19.56 -7.78
CA LEU A 241 9.34 -20.05 -8.75
C LEU A 241 7.89 -19.84 -8.26
N GLU A 242 7.64 -20.11 -6.98
CA GLU A 242 6.32 -19.95 -6.36
C GLU A 242 5.91 -18.47 -6.28
N ALA A 243 6.83 -17.58 -5.87
CA ALA A 243 6.60 -16.14 -5.86
C ALA A 243 6.22 -15.60 -7.25
N VAL A 244 6.92 -16.04 -8.30
CA VAL A 244 6.59 -15.67 -9.70
C VAL A 244 5.21 -16.22 -10.11
N SER A 245 4.83 -17.40 -9.64
CA SER A 245 3.52 -18.01 -9.92
C SER A 245 2.36 -17.29 -9.23
N GLN A 246 2.55 -16.84 -7.99
CA GLN A 246 1.57 -16.06 -7.26
C GLN A 246 1.35 -14.71 -7.95
N LEU A 247 2.44 -14.02 -8.31
CA LEU A 247 2.37 -12.76 -9.04
C LEU A 247 1.73 -12.90 -10.42
N GLU A 248 1.99 -13.99 -11.16
CA GLU A 248 1.30 -14.30 -12.42
C GLU A 248 -0.22 -14.32 -12.23
N THR A 249 -0.68 -14.98 -11.16
CA THR A 249 -2.10 -15.15 -10.84
C THR A 249 -2.73 -13.81 -10.44
N GLU A 250 -2.06 -13.02 -9.61
CA GLU A 250 -2.50 -11.67 -9.24
C GLU A 250 -2.63 -10.75 -10.44
N MET A 251 -1.63 -10.72 -11.34
CA MET A 251 -1.69 -9.89 -12.54
C MET A 251 -2.83 -10.31 -13.47
N ARG A 252 -3.12 -11.61 -13.56
CA ARG A 252 -4.28 -12.10 -14.31
C ARG A 252 -5.61 -11.66 -13.67
N ASN A 253 -5.72 -11.73 -12.35
CA ASN A 253 -6.89 -11.29 -11.60
C ASN A 253 -7.09 -9.76 -11.69
N SER A 254 -6.01 -8.97 -11.73
CA SER A 254 -6.05 -7.52 -11.96
C SER A 254 -6.18 -7.12 -13.44
N ASN A 255 -6.54 -8.06 -14.32
CA ASN A 255 -6.72 -7.85 -15.76
C ASN A 255 -5.49 -7.30 -16.52
N ARG A 256 -4.28 -7.53 -16.00
CA ARG A 256 -2.99 -7.16 -16.63
C ARG A 256 -2.43 -8.35 -17.43
N ILE A 257 -3.15 -8.74 -18.48
CA ILE A 257 -2.91 -9.99 -19.21
C ILE A 257 -1.51 -10.07 -19.84
N ASP A 258 -1.02 -8.99 -20.45
CA ASP A 258 0.31 -8.96 -21.09
C ASP A 258 1.45 -9.24 -20.10
N LEU A 259 1.33 -8.71 -18.88
CA LEU A 259 2.31 -8.92 -17.83
C LEU A 259 2.22 -10.35 -17.26
N ALA A 260 1.01 -10.87 -17.10
CA ALA A 260 0.78 -12.26 -16.70
C ALA A 260 1.38 -13.24 -17.71
N ASP A 261 1.25 -13.01 -19.01
CA ASP A 261 1.83 -13.88 -20.04
C ASP A 261 3.37 -13.81 -20.08
N ARG A 262 3.97 -12.65 -19.79
CA ARG A 262 5.41 -12.53 -19.56
C ARG A 262 5.86 -13.32 -18.34
N LEU A 263 5.15 -13.21 -17.22
CA LEU A 263 5.44 -13.96 -15.98
C LEU A 263 5.31 -15.47 -16.20
N LYS A 264 4.28 -15.93 -16.92
CA LYS A 264 4.11 -17.33 -17.32
C LYS A 264 5.31 -17.85 -18.11
N THR A 265 5.77 -17.07 -19.09
CA THR A 265 6.94 -17.40 -19.91
C THR A 265 8.19 -17.52 -19.06
N LEU A 266 8.38 -16.58 -18.12
CA LEU A 266 9.50 -16.55 -17.20
C LEU A 266 9.48 -17.75 -16.23
N ARG A 267 8.30 -18.07 -15.67
CA ARG A 267 8.06 -19.24 -14.81
C ARG A 267 8.45 -20.53 -15.51
N GLY A 268 8.11 -20.68 -16.78
CA GLY A 268 8.53 -21.82 -17.60
C GLY A 268 10.04 -21.93 -17.76
N GLN A 269 10.76 -20.82 -17.86
CA GLN A 269 12.23 -20.81 -17.95
C GLN A 269 12.88 -21.17 -16.61
N ILE A 270 12.38 -20.61 -15.52
CA ILE A 270 12.82 -20.93 -14.15
C ILE A 270 12.65 -22.43 -13.88
N ALA A 271 11.48 -22.99 -14.21
CA ALA A 271 11.18 -24.40 -14.02
C ALA A 271 12.09 -25.36 -14.81
N LEU A 272 12.63 -24.92 -15.96
CA LEU A 272 13.59 -25.70 -16.75
C LEU A 272 15.01 -25.70 -16.17
N MET A 273 15.29 -24.82 -15.20
CA MET A 273 16.61 -24.66 -14.58
C MET A 273 16.70 -25.29 -13.18
N LEU A 274 15.56 -25.67 -12.60
CA LEU A 274 15.40 -26.42 -11.34
C LEU A 274 15.45 -27.93 -11.58
#